data_AF-A0A382I9G7-F1
#
_entry.id   AF-A0A382I9G7-F1
#
_cell.length_a   1.000
_cell.length_b   1.000
_cell.length_c   1.000
_cell.angle_alpha   90.00
_cell.angle_beta   90.00
_cell.angle_gamma   90.00
#
_symmetry.space_group_name_H-M   'P 1'
#
loop_
_entity.id
_entity.type
_entity.pdbx_description
1 polymer ?
#
loop_
_entity_poly.entity_id
_entity_poly.type
_entity_poly.pdbx_seq_one_letter_code
_entity_poly.pdbx_strand_id
1 'polypeptide(L)'
;ILNPDGYMYDREDPSRFWRKNMRDNDQDDRYGGECDGVDINRNYPFEWSHNTQFTALIGDDLEPEFTVDDDNICSDVYHGPRDFNDDDGDCEEGFFANPCVIGDQNTGDITGVDEDPPDAQHKDDDEDGMVDEDREGGFSEPETQVIEYLTWRLDIYDDYPQDAYLEDYQNGIERQNWPDMFVTNTNGDYIRNYRTEAHDMKHNIMNSVSYHSCSNLYIWPWGYKDQDPPHELYMENQVKPLMNLTGYGNWKDQGGYKVSGDINDFQYGMQGSFSYTVELNSCGSQGSLNGGFHADTLLIRPTVRMHLLTNMYLLDESPEARIGQMFPDYGDLNGPGIHSPGDTMMPQLSIMSSKGETVGFQSDTEVDFGDYYANDRLPVRVEVEDAQFMLKDSLVLNYRTDEMAEGVWKELPMSCIKDCDTKDYSDYSADFTIPRRDSVFRAYIPETE
;
A
#
# COMPACT_ATOMS: atom_id res chain seq x y z
N ILE A 1 14.92 -5.97 -15.16
CA ILE A 1 13.84 -5.74 -16.15
C ILE A 1 12.80 -6.80 -15.82
N LEU A 2 11.61 -6.38 -15.39
CA LEU A 2 10.57 -7.31 -14.95
C LEU A 2 9.84 -7.94 -16.13
N ASN A 3 9.55 -7.15 -17.18
CA ASN A 3 8.93 -7.57 -18.45
C ASN A 3 9.97 -7.65 -19.59
N PRO A 4 10.83 -8.69 -19.65
CA PRO A 4 11.84 -8.80 -20.70
C PRO A 4 11.24 -9.08 -22.07
N ASP A 5 10.15 -9.84 -22.15
CA ASP A 5 9.56 -10.28 -23.41
C ASP A 5 8.83 -9.13 -24.11
N GLY A 6 7.99 -8.39 -23.39
CA GLY A 6 7.35 -7.18 -23.89
C GLY A 6 8.38 -6.09 -24.26
N TYR A 7 9.46 -5.97 -23.48
CA TYR A 7 10.56 -5.07 -23.80
C TYR A 7 11.22 -5.42 -25.14
N MET A 8 11.53 -6.70 -25.37
CA MET A 8 12.13 -7.14 -26.63
C MET A 8 11.16 -6.95 -27.80
N TYR A 9 9.88 -7.22 -27.59
CA TYR A 9 8.85 -7.02 -28.59
C TYR A 9 8.71 -5.54 -29.01
N ASP A 10 8.68 -4.58 -28.07
CA ASP A 10 8.68 -3.15 -28.42
C ASP A 10 9.99 -2.74 -29.11
N ARG A 11 11.14 -3.28 -28.68
CA ARG A 11 12.44 -2.92 -29.28
C ARG A 11 12.58 -3.32 -30.75
N GLU A 12 11.91 -4.39 -31.18
CA GLU A 12 11.91 -4.81 -32.57
C GLU A 12 11.20 -3.80 -33.48
N ASP A 13 10.11 -3.22 -32.99
CA ASP A 13 9.38 -2.15 -33.68
C ASP A 13 8.75 -1.19 -32.65
N PRO A 14 9.46 -0.10 -32.30
CA PRO A 14 8.99 0.86 -31.30
C PRO A 14 7.73 1.62 -31.72
N SER A 15 7.27 1.51 -32.96
CA SER A 15 5.99 2.12 -33.36
C SER A 15 4.77 1.42 -32.73
N ARG A 16 4.97 0.25 -32.11
CA ARG A 16 3.96 -0.51 -31.38
C ARG A 16 3.53 0.16 -30.08
N PHE A 17 4.44 0.85 -29.39
CA PHE A 17 4.21 1.36 -28.03
C PHE A 17 3.71 0.27 -27.09
N TRP A 18 4.31 -0.92 -27.18
CA TRP A 18 3.83 -2.08 -26.44
C TRP A 18 4.10 -1.93 -24.94
N ARG A 19 3.08 -2.20 -24.12
CA ARG A 19 3.10 -2.03 -22.65
C ARG A 19 3.10 -3.35 -21.89
N LYS A 20 2.17 -4.24 -22.24
CA LYS A 20 1.85 -5.48 -21.50
C LYS A 20 2.96 -6.53 -21.62
N ASN A 21 2.85 -7.64 -20.90
CA ASN A 21 3.69 -8.81 -21.18
C ASN A 21 3.26 -9.50 -22.49
N MET A 22 3.76 -10.71 -22.77
CA MET A 22 3.51 -11.42 -24.03
C MET A 22 2.61 -12.65 -23.87
N ARG A 23 1.73 -12.68 -22.85
CA ARG A 23 0.76 -13.77 -22.67
C ARG A 23 -0.18 -13.88 -23.88
N ASP A 24 -0.32 -15.08 -24.44
CA ASP A 24 -1.31 -15.39 -25.48
C ASP A 24 -2.68 -15.60 -24.82
N ASN A 25 -3.56 -14.60 -24.91
CA ASN A 25 -4.88 -14.66 -24.27
C ASN A 25 -5.95 -15.25 -25.19
N ASP A 26 -5.77 -15.20 -26.51
CA ASP A 26 -6.75 -15.67 -27.49
C ASP A 26 -6.47 -17.10 -28.03
N GLN A 27 -5.35 -17.69 -27.60
CA GLN A 27 -4.88 -19.05 -27.88
C GLN A 27 -4.69 -19.30 -29.38
N ASP A 28 -4.29 -18.26 -30.13
CA ASP A 28 -4.03 -18.37 -31.57
C ASP A 28 -2.60 -18.84 -31.90
N ASP A 29 -1.79 -19.15 -30.87
CA ASP A 29 -0.38 -19.52 -30.93
C ASP A 29 0.51 -18.41 -31.51
N ARG A 30 0.09 -17.15 -31.40
CA ARG A 30 0.88 -15.97 -31.78
C ARG A 30 0.92 -14.99 -30.63
N TYR A 31 1.97 -14.18 -30.63
CA TYR A 31 2.15 -13.15 -29.63
C TYR A 31 2.09 -11.76 -30.25
N GLY A 32 1.58 -10.80 -29.47
CA GLY A 32 1.49 -9.40 -29.84
C GLY A 32 0.24 -9.05 -30.67
N GLY A 33 -0.80 -9.87 -30.58
CA GLY A 33 -2.15 -9.48 -30.94
C GLY A 33 -2.68 -8.36 -30.03
N GLU A 34 -3.75 -7.69 -30.46
CA GLU A 34 -4.38 -6.60 -29.68
C GLU A 34 -4.87 -7.07 -28.30
N CYS A 35 -5.20 -8.37 -28.19
CA CYS A 35 -5.71 -8.98 -26.96
C CYS A 35 -4.67 -9.72 -26.15
N ASP A 36 -3.41 -9.75 -26.60
CA ASP A 36 -2.34 -10.41 -25.88
C ASP A 36 -1.77 -9.55 -24.76
N GLY A 37 -1.26 -10.22 -23.75
CA GLY A 37 -0.53 -9.63 -22.65
C GLY A 37 -1.43 -9.20 -21.50
N VAL A 38 -0.81 -9.14 -20.33
CA VAL A 38 -1.33 -8.61 -19.07
C VAL A 38 -0.54 -7.36 -18.68
N ASP A 39 -1.22 -6.36 -18.16
CA ASP A 39 -0.57 -5.22 -17.52
C ASP A 39 0.01 -5.68 -16.17
N ILE A 40 1.32 -5.89 -16.15
CA ILE A 40 2.05 -6.34 -14.96
C ILE A 40 1.81 -5.43 -13.75
N ASN A 41 1.57 -4.13 -13.95
CA ASN A 41 1.30 -3.21 -12.85
C ASN A 41 -0.20 -3.07 -12.52
N ARG A 42 -1.01 -4.07 -12.91
CA ARG A 42 -2.38 -4.34 -12.45
C ARG A 42 -2.55 -5.79 -11.97
N ASN A 43 -1.45 -6.54 -11.88
CA ASN A 43 -1.44 -7.98 -11.65
C ASN A 43 -0.80 -8.35 -10.31
N TYR A 44 -0.90 -7.47 -9.31
CA TYR A 44 -0.59 -7.80 -7.91
C TYR A 44 -1.89 -8.03 -7.14
N PRO A 45 -1.89 -8.89 -6.11
CA PRO A 45 -3.11 -9.37 -5.47
C PRO A 45 -3.76 -8.34 -4.53
N PHE A 46 -2.99 -7.39 -4.00
CA PHE A 46 -3.50 -6.37 -3.09
C PHE A 46 -4.51 -5.47 -3.80
N GLU A 47 -5.76 -5.46 -3.32
CA GLU A 47 -6.88 -4.69 -3.88
C GLU A 47 -7.01 -4.91 -5.40
N TRP A 48 -6.87 -6.16 -5.84
CA TRP A 48 -6.90 -6.53 -7.26
C TRP A 48 -8.32 -6.47 -7.82
N SER A 49 -8.50 -6.03 -9.09
CA SER A 49 -9.80 -6.05 -9.78
C SER A 49 -10.90 -5.16 -9.15
N HIS A 50 -10.49 -4.14 -8.38
CA HIS A 50 -11.34 -3.26 -7.55
C HIS A 50 -12.54 -2.60 -8.26
N ASN A 51 -12.54 -2.46 -9.60
CA ASN A 51 -13.65 -1.86 -10.36
C ASN A 51 -14.54 -2.87 -11.13
N THR A 52 -14.10 -4.12 -11.25
CA THR A 52 -14.77 -5.19 -12.01
C THR A 52 -15.48 -6.20 -11.11
N GLN A 53 -15.31 -6.04 -9.80
CA GLN A 53 -16.11 -6.70 -8.77
C GLN A 53 -17.61 -6.33 -8.91
N PHE A 54 -18.48 -7.30 -8.68
CA PHE A 54 -19.93 -7.26 -8.95
C PHE A 54 -20.65 -6.20 -8.10
N THR A 55 -20.05 -5.83 -6.97
CA THR A 55 -20.42 -4.65 -6.19
C THR A 55 -19.42 -3.53 -6.45
N ALA A 56 -19.91 -2.39 -6.98
CA ALA A 56 -19.11 -1.17 -6.96
C ALA A 56 -18.74 -0.88 -5.49
N LEU A 57 -17.44 -0.91 -5.19
CA LEU A 57 -16.90 -0.57 -3.88
C LEU A 57 -17.25 0.89 -3.58
N ILE A 58 -18.05 1.06 -2.54
CA ILE A 58 -18.30 2.35 -1.91
C ILE A 58 -17.11 2.57 -0.99
N GLY A 59 -16.27 3.56 -1.30
CA GLY A 59 -15.12 3.90 -0.47
C GLY A 59 -15.52 4.30 0.94
N ASP A 60 -14.54 4.41 1.84
CA ASP A 60 -14.74 4.86 3.23
C ASP A 60 -15.42 6.25 3.33
N ASP A 61 -15.44 7.01 2.24
CA ASP A 61 -16.09 8.31 2.08
C ASP A 61 -17.53 8.25 1.54
N LEU A 62 -18.07 7.04 1.37
CA LEU A 62 -19.39 6.73 0.81
C LEU A 62 -19.56 7.05 -0.69
N GLU A 63 -18.47 7.29 -1.43
CA GLU A 63 -18.50 7.51 -2.87
C GLU A 63 -18.03 6.26 -3.64
N PRO A 64 -18.54 6.00 -4.87
CA PRO A 64 -18.04 4.90 -5.68
C PRO A 64 -16.57 5.12 -6.08
N GLU A 65 -15.72 4.13 -5.80
CA GLU A 65 -14.33 4.16 -6.24
C GLU A 65 -14.19 3.49 -7.61
N PHE A 66 -13.57 4.22 -8.55
CA PHE A 66 -13.32 3.71 -9.91
C PHE A 66 -11.82 3.70 -10.20
N THR A 67 -11.24 2.51 -10.23
CA THR A 67 -9.84 2.27 -10.60
C THR A 67 -9.69 2.08 -12.11
N VAL A 68 -8.47 2.26 -12.63
CA VAL A 68 -8.12 2.11 -14.05
C VAL A 68 -7.43 0.76 -14.27
N ASP A 69 -8.26 -0.27 -14.34
CA ASP A 69 -7.99 -1.68 -14.62
C ASP A 69 -9.20 -2.27 -15.37
N ASP A 70 -9.06 -3.43 -16.01
CA ASP A 70 -10.10 -3.96 -16.89
C ASP A 70 -10.04 -5.50 -16.99
N ASP A 71 -11.22 -6.15 -17.06
CA ASP A 71 -11.38 -7.59 -17.32
C ASP A 71 -11.22 -7.93 -18.81
N ASN A 72 -11.36 -6.94 -19.69
CA ASN A 72 -11.24 -7.15 -21.11
C ASN A 72 -9.79 -7.45 -21.49
N ILE A 73 -9.51 -8.67 -21.96
CA ILE A 73 -8.20 -9.11 -22.44
C ILE A 73 -7.57 -8.16 -23.47
N CYS A 74 -8.39 -7.44 -24.25
CA CYS A 74 -7.95 -6.47 -25.25
C CYS A 74 -7.69 -5.06 -24.71
N SER A 75 -7.81 -4.86 -23.40
CA SER A 75 -7.49 -3.60 -22.74
C SER A 75 -5.97 -3.47 -22.50
N ASP A 76 -5.47 -2.24 -22.56
CA ASP A 76 -4.07 -1.91 -22.23
C ASP A 76 -3.78 -2.05 -20.73
N VAL A 77 -4.83 -2.06 -19.91
CA VAL A 77 -4.79 -2.20 -18.45
C VAL A 77 -5.43 -3.50 -17.98
N TYR A 78 -5.43 -4.54 -18.84
CA TYR A 78 -5.93 -5.86 -18.48
C TYR A 78 -5.16 -6.42 -17.30
N HIS A 79 -5.85 -6.67 -16.18
CA HIS A 79 -5.26 -7.02 -14.88
C HIS A 79 -4.87 -8.51 -14.75
N GLY A 80 -5.15 -9.30 -15.78
CA GLY A 80 -4.92 -10.75 -15.78
C GLY A 80 -6.18 -11.52 -15.42
N PRO A 81 -6.17 -12.85 -15.63
CA PRO A 81 -7.29 -13.69 -15.25
C PRO A 81 -7.43 -13.80 -13.73
N ARG A 82 -8.65 -14.11 -13.29
CA ARG A 82 -8.93 -14.59 -11.93
C ARG A 82 -8.20 -15.89 -11.63
N ASP A 83 -7.77 -16.05 -10.38
CA ASP A 83 -7.35 -17.33 -9.81
C ASP A 83 -8.61 -18.08 -9.33
N PHE A 84 -8.65 -19.40 -9.54
CA PHE A 84 -9.77 -20.25 -9.13
C PHE A 84 -9.25 -21.53 -8.47
N ASN A 85 -8.02 -21.49 -7.97
CA ASN A 85 -7.41 -22.62 -7.30
C ASN A 85 -7.73 -22.50 -5.81
N ASP A 86 -8.23 -23.61 -5.27
CA ASP A 86 -8.41 -23.88 -3.84
C ASP A 86 -7.04 -24.40 -3.33
N ASP A 87 -6.13 -23.51 -2.91
CA ASP A 87 -4.75 -23.87 -2.62
C ASP A 87 -4.62 -24.49 -1.21
N ASP A 88 -5.31 -24.01 -0.17
CA ASP A 88 -5.35 -24.54 1.22
C ASP A 88 -6.34 -25.68 1.48
N GLY A 89 -7.39 -25.83 0.66
CA GLY A 89 -8.21 -27.05 0.63
C GLY A 89 -9.37 -27.09 1.63
N ASP A 90 -9.83 -25.94 2.08
CA ASP A 90 -11.01 -25.67 2.91
C ASP A 90 -12.31 -25.53 2.11
N CYS A 91 -12.27 -25.45 0.76
CA CYS A 91 -13.50 -25.49 -0.06
C CYS A 91 -14.40 -26.69 0.27
N GLU A 92 -15.47 -26.45 1.02
CA GLU A 92 -16.49 -27.44 1.28
C GLU A 92 -17.45 -27.55 0.08
N GLU A 93 -17.47 -28.70 -0.63
CA GLU A 93 -18.36 -28.95 -1.78
C GLU A 93 -19.87 -28.66 -1.50
N GLY A 94 -20.31 -27.42 -1.70
CA GLY A 94 -21.66 -26.92 -1.41
C GLY A 94 -22.60 -26.81 -2.62
N PHE A 95 -23.33 -27.90 -2.89
CA PHE A 95 -24.59 -28.04 -3.67
C PHE A 95 -24.93 -27.06 -4.85
N PHE A 96 -24.99 -27.66 -6.06
CA PHE A 96 -25.39 -27.18 -7.42
C PHE A 96 -24.24 -26.72 -8.34
N ALA A 97 -23.75 -27.67 -9.14
CA ALA A 97 -22.99 -27.47 -10.38
C ALA A 97 -21.81 -26.49 -10.30
N ASN A 98 -20.70 -27.00 -9.76
CA ASN A 98 -19.37 -26.40 -9.58
C ASN A 98 -19.29 -25.44 -8.37
N PRO A 99 -19.08 -25.97 -7.15
CA PRO A 99 -19.23 -25.20 -5.91
C PRO A 99 -18.06 -24.27 -5.55
N CYS A 100 -16.89 -24.35 -6.21
CA CYS A 100 -15.72 -23.51 -5.90
C CYS A 100 -15.44 -22.43 -6.98
N VAL A 101 -16.47 -21.76 -7.53
CA VAL A 101 -16.32 -20.89 -8.72
C VAL A 101 -17.05 -19.54 -8.61
N ILE A 102 -17.74 -19.27 -7.51
CA ILE A 102 -18.55 -18.04 -7.36
C ILE A 102 -18.29 -17.44 -5.98
N GLY A 103 -17.25 -16.62 -5.90
CA GLY A 103 -16.96 -15.65 -4.85
C GLY A 103 -16.44 -14.35 -5.48
N ASP A 104 -16.59 -13.25 -4.75
CA ASP A 104 -16.18 -11.89 -5.08
C ASP A 104 -15.85 -11.24 -3.73
N GLN A 105 -14.64 -10.68 -3.59
CA GLN A 105 -14.01 -10.09 -2.39
C GLN A 105 -14.94 -9.30 -1.45
N ASN A 106 -16.10 -8.84 -1.94
CA ASN A 106 -17.03 -7.98 -1.23
C ASN A 106 -18.39 -8.63 -0.90
N THR A 107 -18.62 -9.88 -1.31
CA THR A 107 -19.94 -10.52 -1.20
C THR A 107 -20.13 -11.39 0.04
N GLY A 108 -19.06 -11.61 0.81
CA GLY A 108 -19.04 -12.53 1.94
C GLY A 108 -19.14 -13.95 1.42
N ASP A 109 -18.09 -14.72 1.60
CA ASP A 109 -17.96 -16.02 0.98
C ASP A 109 -19.06 -16.98 1.46
N ILE A 110 -19.78 -17.58 0.50
CA ILE A 110 -20.77 -18.63 0.76
C ILE A 110 -20.15 -20.02 0.46
N THR A 111 -18.94 -20.06 -0.11
CA THR A 111 -18.31 -21.23 -0.75
C THR A 111 -17.04 -21.76 -0.07
N GLY A 112 -16.32 -20.98 0.74
CA GLY A 112 -15.04 -21.36 1.37
C GLY A 112 -13.89 -21.46 0.36
N VAL A 113 -13.79 -20.47 -0.53
CA VAL A 113 -12.80 -20.35 -1.64
C VAL A 113 -12.41 -18.88 -1.86
N ASP A 114 -13.22 -17.97 -1.35
CA ASP A 114 -13.07 -16.52 -1.50
C ASP A 114 -12.65 -15.99 -0.15
N GLU A 115 -11.37 -16.15 0.12
CA GLU A 115 -10.82 -15.96 1.44
C GLU A 115 -10.00 -14.68 1.43
N ASP A 116 -10.02 -13.99 2.59
CA ASP A 116 -9.76 -12.58 2.78
C ASP A 116 -8.87 -11.93 1.70
N PRO A 117 -9.31 -10.83 1.03
CA PRO A 117 -8.39 -10.06 0.22
C PRO A 117 -7.17 -9.77 1.11
N PRO A 118 -5.93 -9.96 0.62
CA PRO A 118 -4.78 -9.58 1.40
C PRO A 118 -4.87 -8.07 1.62
N ASP A 119 -5.42 -7.69 2.77
CA ASP A 119 -5.75 -6.33 3.11
C ASP A 119 -4.69 -5.83 4.09
N ALA A 120 -4.59 -4.52 4.24
CA ALA A 120 -3.59 -3.93 5.13
C ALA A 120 -3.89 -4.18 6.62
N GLN A 121 -5.04 -4.80 6.94
CA GLN A 121 -5.56 -4.96 8.29
C GLN A 121 -5.54 -6.42 8.77
N HIS A 122 -5.22 -7.38 7.89
CA HIS A 122 -5.30 -8.83 8.06
C HIS A 122 -6.57 -9.22 8.81
N LYS A 123 -7.71 -8.77 8.30
CA LYS A 123 -9.00 -9.13 8.85
C LYS A 123 -9.46 -10.44 8.24
N ASP A 124 -9.81 -11.34 9.14
CA ASP A 124 -10.70 -12.48 8.95
C ASP A 124 -12.12 -11.92 8.68
N ASP A 125 -12.37 -11.54 7.43
CA ASP A 125 -13.59 -10.87 6.96
C ASP A 125 -14.76 -11.86 6.81
N ASP A 126 -14.49 -13.17 6.75
CA ASP A 126 -15.49 -14.26 6.71
C ASP A 126 -15.65 -15.05 8.03
N GLU A 127 -14.85 -14.74 9.07
CA GLU A 127 -14.86 -15.29 10.43
C GLU A 127 -14.52 -16.80 10.51
N ASP A 128 -13.74 -17.31 9.58
CA ASP A 128 -13.33 -18.72 9.51
C ASP A 128 -12.15 -19.05 10.46
N GLY A 129 -11.41 -18.02 10.88
CA GLY A 129 -10.31 -18.08 11.83
C GLY A 129 -8.90 -18.13 11.22
N MET A 130 -8.79 -18.01 9.91
CA MET A 130 -7.56 -17.86 9.15
C MET A 130 -7.39 -16.39 8.72
N VAL A 131 -6.20 -16.01 8.25
CA VAL A 131 -5.85 -14.60 7.98
C VAL A 131 -4.77 -14.54 6.91
N ASP A 132 -5.05 -15.08 5.71
CA ASP A 132 -4.30 -14.88 4.44
C ASP A 132 -4.56 -15.95 3.36
N GLU A 133 -5.82 -16.32 3.12
CA GLU A 133 -6.15 -17.47 2.29
C GLU A 133 -6.55 -17.09 0.84
N ASP A 134 -6.82 -18.09 0.00
CA ASP A 134 -6.78 -18.06 -1.47
C ASP A 134 -7.09 -16.73 -2.21
N ARG A 135 -6.09 -16.22 -2.93
CA ARG A 135 -6.21 -14.97 -3.69
C ARG A 135 -7.17 -15.08 -4.89
N GLU A 136 -8.10 -14.14 -5.02
CA GLU A 136 -9.01 -14.05 -6.19
C GLU A 136 -8.27 -13.75 -7.52
N GLY A 137 -7.08 -13.15 -7.45
CA GLY A 137 -6.30 -12.77 -8.63
C GLY A 137 -4.96 -12.12 -8.31
N GLY A 138 -4.33 -11.57 -9.33
CA GLY A 138 -2.93 -11.14 -9.26
C GLY A 138 -1.95 -12.32 -9.28
N PHE A 139 -0.67 -12.04 -9.52
CA PHE A 139 0.38 -13.05 -9.68
C PHE A 139 0.02 -14.15 -10.70
N SER A 140 -0.71 -13.78 -11.76
CA SER A 140 -1.08 -14.70 -12.84
C SER A 140 0.05 -14.87 -13.86
N GLU A 141 1.04 -13.99 -13.81
CA GLU A 141 2.15 -13.90 -14.75
C GLU A 141 3.49 -14.27 -14.10
N PRO A 142 4.40 -14.96 -14.82
CA PRO A 142 5.75 -15.25 -14.30
C PRO A 142 6.50 -14.00 -13.82
N GLU A 143 6.26 -12.85 -14.47
CA GLU A 143 6.86 -11.56 -14.11
C GLU A 143 6.42 -11.03 -12.75
N THR A 144 5.20 -11.32 -12.29
CA THR A 144 4.73 -10.90 -10.97
C THR A 144 5.00 -12.01 -9.96
N GLN A 145 4.87 -13.28 -10.33
CA GLN A 145 5.21 -14.44 -9.48
C GLN A 145 6.67 -14.40 -9.00
N VAL A 146 7.63 -13.94 -9.81
CA VAL A 146 9.02 -13.82 -9.33
C VAL A 146 9.18 -12.84 -8.15
N ILE A 147 8.30 -11.84 -8.03
CA ILE A 147 8.28 -10.91 -6.89
C ILE A 147 7.74 -11.61 -5.63
N GLU A 148 6.62 -12.33 -5.76
CA GLU A 148 6.04 -13.17 -4.71
C GLU A 148 7.08 -14.15 -4.13
N TYR A 149 7.76 -14.88 -5.01
CA TYR A 149 8.75 -15.88 -4.60
C TYR A 149 10.02 -15.25 -4.03
N LEU A 150 10.38 -14.04 -4.46
CA LEU A 150 11.49 -13.30 -3.90
C LEU A 150 11.20 -12.87 -2.47
N THR A 151 10.01 -12.28 -2.21
CA THR A 151 9.65 -11.85 -0.86
C THR A 151 9.42 -13.05 0.06
N TRP A 152 8.71 -14.08 -0.42
CA TRP A 152 8.52 -15.34 0.32
C TRP A 152 9.85 -15.98 0.73
N ARG A 153 10.81 -16.07 -0.21
CA ARG A 153 12.17 -16.53 0.10
C ARG A 153 12.80 -15.75 1.25
N LEU A 154 12.69 -14.42 1.21
CA LEU A 154 13.36 -13.56 2.18
C LEU A 154 12.69 -13.59 3.56
N ASP A 155 11.42 -14.01 3.62
CA ASP A 155 10.71 -14.21 4.89
C ASP A 155 11.07 -15.55 5.55
N ILE A 156 11.23 -16.62 4.76
CA ILE A 156 11.44 -17.98 5.30
C ILE A 156 12.92 -18.34 5.50
N TYR A 157 13.83 -17.69 4.78
CA TYR A 157 15.28 -17.94 4.90
C TYR A 157 15.98 -16.73 5.49
N ASP A 158 16.73 -16.96 6.57
CA ASP A 158 17.59 -15.94 7.19
C ASP A 158 18.53 -15.29 6.17
N ASP A 159 18.83 -14.00 6.40
CA ASP A 159 19.83 -13.25 5.65
C ASP A 159 21.14 -14.03 5.57
N TYR A 160 21.56 -14.37 4.35
CA TYR A 160 22.75 -15.20 4.14
C TYR A 160 24.00 -14.32 4.06
N PRO A 161 24.91 -14.36 5.05
CA PRO A 161 26.04 -13.45 5.12
C PRO A 161 26.95 -13.57 3.89
N GLN A 162 27.49 -12.43 3.42
CA GLN A 162 28.30 -12.38 2.21
C GLN A 162 29.55 -13.29 2.29
N ASP A 163 30.14 -13.44 3.48
CA ASP A 163 31.27 -14.33 3.73
C ASP A 163 30.89 -15.80 3.62
N ALA A 164 29.73 -16.20 4.12
CA ALA A 164 29.20 -17.55 3.97
C ALA A 164 28.91 -17.87 2.48
N TYR A 165 28.30 -16.92 1.75
CA TYR A 165 28.11 -17.05 0.30
C TYR A 165 29.42 -17.21 -0.47
N LEU A 166 30.43 -16.42 -0.13
CA LEU A 166 31.74 -16.51 -0.78
C LEU A 166 32.43 -17.86 -0.50
N GLU A 167 32.26 -18.42 0.70
CA GLU A 167 32.77 -19.75 1.06
C GLU A 167 32.06 -20.84 0.24
N ASP A 168 30.73 -20.82 0.19
CA ASP A 168 29.94 -21.77 -0.60
C ASP A 168 30.29 -21.71 -2.10
N TYR A 169 30.40 -20.51 -2.67
CA TYR A 169 30.80 -20.30 -4.05
C TYR A 169 32.21 -20.86 -4.34
N GLN A 170 33.17 -20.63 -3.45
CA GLN A 170 34.53 -21.16 -3.58
C GLN A 170 34.56 -22.69 -3.49
N ASN A 171 33.63 -23.27 -2.72
CA ASN A 171 33.50 -24.72 -2.55
C ASN A 171 32.56 -25.38 -3.58
N GLY A 172 31.93 -24.61 -4.47
CA GLY A 172 30.98 -25.10 -5.46
C GLY A 172 29.71 -25.69 -4.84
N ILE A 173 29.30 -25.17 -3.69
CA ILE A 173 28.07 -25.58 -2.98
C ILE A 173 26.91 -24.75 -3.52
N GLU A 174 25.90 -25.42 -4.06
CA GLU A 174 24.61 -24.82 -4.40
C GLU A 174 23.62 -25.14 -3.28
N ARG A 175 23.07 -24.11 -2.63
CA ARG A 175 21.99 -24.28 -1.65
C ARG A 175 20.64 -24.18 -2.35
N GLN A 176 19.70 -25.04 -1.97
CA GLN A 176 18.29 -24.85 -2.27
C GLN A 176 17.71 -23.93 -1.18
N ASN A 177 17.76 -22.62 -1.46
CA ASN A 177 17.26 -21.57 -0.59
C ASN A 177 16.23 -20.69 -1.34
N TRP A 178 15.42 -21.35 -2.14
CA TRP A 178 14.30 -20.79 -2.88
C TRP A 178 13.13 -21.77 -2.73
N PRO A 179 11.92 -21.30 -2.45
CA PRO A 179 10.74 -22.13 -2.62
C PRO A 179 10.64 -22.52 -4.10
N ASP A 180 10.33 -23.79 -4.37
CA ASP A 180 10.11 -24.26 -5.74
C ASP A 180 8.81 -23.66 -6.26
N MET A 181 8.79 -23.10 -7.49
CA MET A 181 7.54 -22.54 -8.03
C MET A 181 6.46 -23.59 -8.35
N PHE A 182 6.91 -24.83 -8.54
CA PHE A 182 6.06 -25.96 -8.83
C PHE A 182 6.48 -27.13 -7.97
N VAL A 183 5.51 -27.72 -7.26
CA VAL A 183 5.71 -28.94 -6.47
C VAL A 183 4.98 -30.10 -7.13
N THR A 184 5.40 -31.32 -6.82
CA THR A 184 4.71 -32.52 -7.32
C THR A 184 3.69 -32.98 -6.28
N ASN A 185 2.42 -33.02 -6.64
CA ASN A 185 1.37 -33.52 -5.76
C ASN A 185 1.47 -35.04 -5.57
N THR A 186 0.64 -35.60 -4.69
CA THR A 186 0.62 -37.05 -4.39
C THR A 186 0.28 -37.93 -5.59
N ASN A 187 -0.33 -37.38 -6.64
CA ASN A 187 -0.68 -38.05 -7.89
C ASN A 187 0.44 -38.00 -8.94
N GLY A 188 1.51 -37.25 -8.68
CA GLY A 188 2.63 -37.08 -9.62
C GLY A 188 2.46 -35.93 -10.61
N ASP A 189 1.43 -35.11 -10.45
CA ASP A 189 1.21 -33.92 -11.27
C ASP A 189 2.01 -32.74 -10.72
N TYR A 190 2.52 -31.90 -11.62
CA TYR A 190 3.14 -30.63 -11.26
C TYR A 190 2.03 -29.63 -10.96
N ILE A 191 1.95 -29.21 -9.70
CA ILE A 191 1.04 -28.17 -9.24
C ILE A 191 1.85 -26.92 -8.91
N ARG A 192 1.19 -25.77 -8.95
CA ARG A 192 1.75 -24.52 -8.45
C ARG A 192 2.09 -24.71 -6.96
N ASN A 193 3.20 -24.14 -6.52
CA ASN A 193 3.49 -24.02 -5.10
C ASN A 193 2.92 -22.69 -4.60
N TYR A 194 2.42 -22.67 -3.38
CA TYR A 194 1.87 -21.48 -2.76
C TYR A 194 2.41 -21.38 -1.34
N ARG A 195 2.42 -20.16 -0.82
CA ARG A 195 2.85 -19.89 0.54
C ARG A 195 1.76 -20.37 1.49
N THR A 196 2.09 -21.31 2.36
CA THR A 196 1.20 -21.82 3.43
C THR A 196 1.55 -21.23 4.78
N GLU A 197 2.68 -20.53 4.87
CA GLU A 197 3.12 -19.88 6.09
C GLU A 197 2.58 -18.46 6.16
N ALA A 198 2.01 -18.09 7.31
CA ALA A 198 1.55 -16.73 7.59
C ALA A 198 2.52 -15.67 7.08
N HIS A 199 1.99 -14.67 6.39
CA HIS A 199 2.79 -13.57 5.89
C HIS A 199 3.18 -12.59 7.00
N ASP A 200 4.42 -12.67 7.48
CA ASP A 200 4.89 -11.94 8.66
C ASP A 200 5.91 -10.83 8.37
N MET A 201 6.10 -10.48 7.09
CA MET A 201 6.97 -9.38 6.63
C MET A 201 8.39 -9.41 7.24
N LYS A 202 8.93 -10.59 7.53
CA LYS A 202 10.23 -10.77 8.19
C LYS A 202 11.41 -10.21 7.40
N HIS A 203 11.28 -10.10 6.08
CA HIS A 203 12.35 -9.61 5.23
C HIS A 203 12.74 -8.16 5.55
N ASN A 204 14.03 -7.82 5.37
CA ASN A 204 14.55 -6.48 5.65
C ASN A 204 14.38 -5.47 4.48
N ILE A 205 13.37 -5.64 3.62
CA ILE A 205 13.08 -4.68 2.53
C ILE A 205 12.27 -3.51 3.11
N MET A 206 12.95 -2.39 3.35
CA MET A 206 12.37 -1.22 4.01
C MET A 206 11.82 -0.18 3.04
N ASN A 207 12.52 0.03 1.94
CA ASN A 207 12.12 0.94 0.87
C ASN A 207 12.16 0.19 -0.46
N SER A 208 11.13 0.35 -1.29
CA SER A 208 11.06 -0.20 -2.63
C SER A 208 10.84 0.92 -3.66
N VAL A 209 11.49 0.80 -4.82
CA VAL A 209 11.34 1.77 -5.91
C VAL A 209 11.03 1.05 -7.21
N SER A 210 9.84 1.30 -7.76
CA SER A 210 9.48 0.89 -9.12
C SER A 210 9.70 2.04 -10.10
N TYR A 211 10.57 1.85 -11.09
CA TYR A 211 10.82 2.87 -12.11
C TYR A 211 9.89 2.70 -13.30
N HIS A 212 9.14 3.76 -13.57
CA HIS A 212 8.26 3.90 -14.72
C HIS A 212 8.69 5.10 -15.56
N SER A 213 8.04 5.27 -16.71
CA SER A 213 8.09 6.52 -17.47
C SER A 213 6.76 6.64 -18.18
N CYS A 214 6.16 7.83 -18.33
CA CYS A 214 6.72 9.15 -18.08
C CYS A 214 5.79 10.02 -17.23
N SER A 215 6.32 11.09 -16.61
CA SER A 215 5.60 12.31 -16.16
C SER A 215 6.42 13.24 -15.26
N ASN A 216 7.59 12.83 -14.76
CA ASN A 216 8.36 13.49 -13.69
C ASN A 216 7.61 13.47 -12.34
N LEU A 217 7.19 12.30 -11.88
CA LEU A 217 6.42 12.15 -10.65
C LEU A 217 7.07 11.17 -9.68
N TYR A 218 6.89 11.47 -8.39
CA TYR A 218 6.91 10.47 -7.34
C TYR A 218 5.46 10.10 -7.01
N ILE A 219 5.27 8.82 -6.80
CA ILE A 219 4.01 8.16 -6.51
C ILE A 219 4.27 7.27 -5.31
N TRP A 220 3.37 7.30 -4.35
CA TRP A 220 3.34 6.36 -3.22
C TRP A 220 1.87 6.00 -2.95
N PRO A 221 1.61 4.96 -2.15
CA PRO A 221 0.26 4.46 -1.90
C PRO A 221 -0.68 5.53 -1.30
N TRP A 222 -1.99 5.29 -1.28
CA TRP A 222 -2.67 4.24 -2.03
C TRP A 222 -2.91 4.70 -3.48
N GLY A 223 -2.84 3.77 -4.42
CA GLY A 223 -3.30 3.95 -5.79
C GLY A 223 -4.79 3.65 -5.94
N TYR A 224 -5.33 2.70 -5.19
CA TYR A 224 -6.71 2.22 -5.38
C TYR A 224 -7.79 3.16 -4.83
N LYS A 225 -7.45 3.98 -3.82
CA LYS A 225 -8.38 4.88 -3.12
C LYS A 225 -7.82 6.29 -2.92
N ASP A 226 -8.72 7.23 -2.60
CA ASP A 226 -8.34 8.63 -2.34
C ASP A 226 -7.75 8.85 -0.94
N GLN A 227 -8.06 7.95 0.00
CA GLN A 227 -7.56 8.01 1.37
C GLN A 227 -6.03 7.86 1.38
N ASP A 228 -5.36 8.69 2.17
CA ASP A 228 -3.92 8.55 2.39
C ASP A 228 -3.59 7.29 3.20
N PRO A 229 -2.47 6.61 2.92
CA PRO A 229 -2.00 5.48 3.72
C PRO A 229 -1.60 5.94 5.12
N PRO A 230 -1.63 5.06 6.13
CA PRO A 230 -1.29 5.41 7.51
C PRO A 230 0.05 6.16 7.65
N HIS A 231 1.02 5.84 6.79
CA HIS A 231 2.36 6.41 6.83
C HIS A 231 2.63 7.54 5.82
N GLU A 232 1.59 8.14 5.22
CA GLU A 232 1.69 9.21 4.21
C GLU A 232 2.73 10.28 4.56
N LEU A 233 2.65 10.87 5.75
CA LEU A 233 3.55 11.96 6.14
C LEU A 233 5.01 11.51 6.22
N TYR A 234 5.26 10.26 6.66
CA TYR A 234 6.61 9.71 6.67
C TYR A 234 7.12 9.53 5.24
N MET A 235 6.29 8.94 4.38
CA MET A 235 6.63 8.70 2.99
C MET A 235 6.88 10.01 2.22
N GLU A 236 6.03 11.01 2.41
CA GLU A 236 6.18 12.35 1.84
C GLU A 236 7.51 12.99 2.28
N ASN A 237 7.85 12.89 3.57
CA ASN A 237 9.09 13.47 4.10
C ASN A 237 10.34 12.81 3.54
N GLN A 238 10.31 11.51 3.23
CA GLN A 238 11.42 10.84 2.53
C GLN A 238 11.58 11.34 1.09
N VAL A 239 10.49 11.54 0.35
CA VAL A 239 10.58 11.94 -1.07
C VAL A 239 10.71 13.45 -1.29
N LYS A 240 10.28 14.30 -0.36
CA LYS A 240 10.30 15.76 -0.51
C LYS A 240 11.70 16.34 -0.81
N PRO A 241 12.80 15.90 -0.15
CA PRO A 241 14.15 16.28 -0.56
C PRO A 241 14.51 15.82 -1.97
N LEU A 242 14.03 14.63 -2.38
CA LEU A 242 14.25 14.06 -3.71
C LEU A 242 13.50 14.84 -4.78
N MET A 243 12.26 15.23 -4.52
CA MET A 243 11.45 16.11 -5.37
C MET A 243 12.15 17.46 -5.58
N ASN A 244 12.72 18.05 -4.52
CA ASN A 244 13.48 19.29 -4.64
C ASN A 244 14.78 19.13 -5.46
N LEU A 245 15.46 17.98 -5.35
CA LEU A 245 16.65 17.66 -6.14
C LEU A 245 16.33 17.45 -7.63
N THR A 246 15.25 16.74 -7.91
CA THR A 246 14.87 16.29 -9.26
C THR A 246 14.00 17.29 -10.00
N GLY A 247 13.25 18.12 -9.28
CA GLY A 247 12.18 18.96 -9.82
C GLY A 247 10.91 18.18 -10.18
N TYR A 248 10.78 16.95 -9.72
CA TYR A 248 9.61 16.10 -9.98
C TYR A 248 8.46 16.47 -9.04
N GLY A 249 7.23 16.27 -9.52
CA GLY A 249 6.00 16.52 -8.76
C GLY A 249 5.51 15.30 -7.99
N ASN A 250 4.37 15.48 -7.33
CA ASN A 250 3.58 14.42 -6.72
C ASN A 250 2.38 14.12 -7.63
N TRP A 251 2.03 12.85 -7.79
CA TRP A 251 0.86 12.40 -8.55
C TRP A 251 -0.47 12.84 -7.92
N LYS A 252 -0.62 12.72 -6.60
CA LYS A 252 -1.85 13.11 -5.89
C LYS A 252 -2.18 14.59 -6.13
N ASP A 253 -1.16 15.46 -6.06
CA ASP A 253 -1.30 16.90 -6.34
C ASP A 253 -1.70 17.23 -7.79
N GLN A 254 -1.47 16.31 -8.73
CA GLN A 254 -1.79 16.49 -10.15
C GLN A 254 -3.17 15.94 -10.52
N GLY A 255 -3.97 15.51 -9.54
CA GLY A 255 -5.31 14.98 -9.76
C GLY A 255 -5.26 13.67 -10.53
N GLY A 256 -4.42 12.74 -10.05
CA GLY A 256 -4.15 11.43 -10.62
C GLY A 256 -5.38 10.58 -10.96
N TYR A 257 -5.13 9.31 -11.30
CA TYR A 257 -6.19 8.34 -11.55
C TYR A 257 -6.00 7.15 -10.61
N LYS A 258 -7.09 6.59 -10.11
CA LYS A 258 -7.02 5.45 -9.21
C LYS A 258 -6.59 4.19 -9.98
N VAL A 259 -5.85 3.30 -9.34
CA VAL A 259 -5.36 2.04 -9.93
C VAL A 259 -5.44 0.93 -8.89
N SER A 260 -5.79 -0.27 -9.32
CA SER A 260 -5.87 -1.47 -8.49
C SER A 260 -4.75 -2.44 -8.87
N GLY A 261 -4.40 -3.36 -7.98
CA GLY A 261 -3.43 -4.44 -8.25
C GLY A 261 -2.04 -3.96 -8.71
N ASP A 262 -1.60 -2.80 -8.24
CA ASP A 262 -0.32 -2.22 -8.61
C ASP A 262 0.81 -2.65 -7.64
N ILE A 263 2.07 -2.63 -8.11
CA ILE A 263 3.20 -3.10 -7.28
C ILE A 263 3.38 -2.25 -6.03
N ASN A 264 3.00 -0.97 -6.11
CA ASN A 264 3.29 0.00 -5.09
C ASN A 264 2.41 -0.22 -3.86
N ASP A 265 1.11 -0.41 -4.08
CA ASP A 265 0.16 -0.76 -3.03
C ASP A 265 0.48 -2.15 -2.46
N PHE A 266 0.82 -3.13 -3.30
CA PHE A 266 1.25 -4.46 -2.84
C PHE A 266 2.48 -4.44 -1.91
N GLN A 267 3.55 -3.75 -2.30
CA GLN A 267 4.78 -3.70 -1.50
C GLN A 267 4.56 -3.01 -0.14
N TYR A 268 3.65 -2.04 -0.08
CA TYR A 268 3.33 -1.35 1.15
C TYR A 268 2.32 -2.10 2.02
N GLY A 269 1.19 -2.48 1.42
CA GLY A 269 0.07 -3.11 2.11
C GLY A 269 0.37 -4.53 2.57
N MET A 270 1.12 -5.31 1.78
CA MET A 270 1.44 -6.69 2.14
C MET A 270 2.88 -6.85 2.64
N GLN A 271 3.86 -6.18 2.03
CA GLN A 271 5.28 -6.48 2.29
C GLN A 271 5.91 -5.57 3.37
N GLY A 272 5.20 -4.57 3.88
CA GLY A 272 5.74 -3.66 4.90
C GLY A 272 6.89 -2.78 4.42
N SER A 273 7.01 -2.58 3.10
CA SER A 273 8.01 -1.72 2.47
C SER A 273 7.41 -0.35 2.15
N PHE A 274 8.10 0.73 2.49
CA PHE A 274 7.76 2.05 1.96
C PHE A 274 8.04 2.09 0.46
N SER A 275 6.97 1.89 -0.32
CA SER A 275 7.06 1.76 -1.75
C SER A 275 6.85 3.07 -2.49
N TYR A 276 7.63 3.26 -3.54
CA TYR A 276 7.57 4.43 -4.41
C TYR A 276 7.58 4.03 -5.88
N THR A 277 6.64 4.55 -6.67
CA THR A 277 6.74 4.59 -8.12
C THR A 277 7.36 5.91 -8.56
N VAL A 278 8.36 5.85 -9.45
CA VAL A 278 9.02 7.04 -10.00
C VAL A 278 8.80 7.08 -11.51
N GLU A 279 7.98 8.04 -11.95
CA GLU A 279 7.71 8.30 -13.36
C GLU A 279 8.80 9.20 -13.95
N LEU A 280 9.76 8.59 -14.64
CA LEU A 280 10.92 9.26 -15.20
C LEU A 280 10.56 10.20 -16.35
N ASN A 281 11.22 11.35 -16.39
CA ASN A 281 11.23 12.28 -17.50
C ASN A 281 9.84 12.82 -17.92
N SER A 282 9.83 13.91 -18.69
CA SER A 282 8.57 14.47 -19.22
C SER A 282 8.02 13.58 -20.32
N CYS A 283 6.71 13.39 -20.37
CA CYS A 283 6.04 12.81 -21.53
C CYS A 283 6.12 13.68 -22.79
N GLY A 284 6.36 14.98 -22.62
CA GLY A 284 6.54 15.94 -23.70
C GLY A 284 8.02 16.17 -24.03
N SER A 285 8.41 17.43 -24.17
CA SER A 285 9.81 17.82 -24.39
C SER A 285 10.54 18.11 -23.08
N GLN A 286 11.82 17.73 -22.98
CA GLN A 286 12.73 18.17 -21.92
C GLN A 286 13.79 19.10 -22.51
N GLY A 287 13.53 20.41 -22.41
CA GLY A 287 14.33 21.42 -23.10
C GLY A 287 14.15 21.29 -24.63
N SER A 288 15.25 21.09 -25.35
CA SER A 288 15.23 20.87 -26.81
C SER A 288 15.23 19.39 -27.21
N LEU A 289 15.13 18.47 -26.24
CA LEU A 289 15.13 17.03 -26.44
C LEU A 289 13.71 16.47 -26.34
N ASN A 290 13.45 15.39 -27.08
CA ASN A 290 12.19 14.66 -26.99
C ASN A 290 12.19 13.80 -25.72
N GLY A 291 11.12 13.86 -24.95
CA GLY A 291 10.84 12.94 -23.84
C GLY A 291 9.90 11.81 -24.26
N GLY A 292 9.05 11.35 -23.34
CA GLY A 292 8.13 10.24 -23.54
C GLY A 292 8.77 8.86 -23.39
N PHE A 293 8.04 7.82 -23.77
CA PHE A 293 8.47 6.42 -23.68
C PHE A 293 9.68 6.10 -24.59
N HIS A 294 9.86 6.87 -25.68
CA HIS A 294 11.02 6.80 -26.56
C HIS A 294 11.84 8.10 -26.52
N ALA A 295 12.17 8.55 -25.30
CA ALA A 295 12.97 9.74 -25.07
C ALA A 295 14.34 9.74 -25.78
N ASP A 296 14.87 10.93 -26.05
CA ASP A 296 16.20 11.10 -26.64
C ASP A 296 17.27 10.47 -25.74
N THR A 297 18.12 9.62 -26.32
CA THR A 297 19.19 8.91 -25.60
C THR A 297 20.18 9.82 -24.87
N LEU A 298 20.27 11.11 -25.24
CA LEU A 298 21.06 12.11 -24.52
C LEU A 298 20.55 12.36 -23.08
N LEU A 299 19.29 12.02 -22.79
CA LEU A 299 18.69 12.12 -21.46
C LEU A 299 19.09 10.97 -20.52
N ILE A 300 19.59 9.84 -21.05
CA ILE A 300 19.91 8.65 -20.23
C ILE A 300 20.89 8.99 -19.10
N ARG A 301 22.04 9.58 -19.43
CA ARG A 301 23.07 9.91 -18.44
C ARG A 301 22.62 10.92 -17.37
N PRO A 302 22.01 12.06 -17.72
CA PRO A 302 21.55 13.00 -16.70
C PRO A 302 20.44 12.41 -15.83
N THR A 303 19.47 11.67 -16.39
CA THR A 303 18.40 11.01 -15.60
C THR A 303 18.98 9.97 -14.65
N VAL A 304 19.85 9.06 -15.13
CA VAL A 304 20.49 8.05 -14.27
C VAL A 304 21.33 8.69 -13.17
N ARG A 305 22.08 9.76 -13.48
CA ARG A 305 22.91 10.44 -12.46
C ARG A 305 22.07 11.09 -11.37
N MET A 306 20.95 11.70 -11.74
CA MET A 306 20.00 12.30 -10.80
C MET A 306 19.43 11.23 -9.87
N HIS A 307 18.93 10.12 -10.44
CA HIS A 307 18.31 9.07 -9.66
C HIS A 307 19.28 8.16 -8.91
N LEU A 308 20.56 8.12 -9.31
CA LEU A 308 21.60 7.53 -8.45
C LEU A 308 21.65 8.22 -7.09
N LEU A 309 21.53 9.55 -7.06
CA LEU A 309 21.54 10.32 -5.80
C LEU A 309 20.27 10.06 -4.98
N THR A 310 19.11 9.94 -5.63
CA THR A 310 17.85 9.64 -4.94
C THR A 310 17.87 8.24 -4.33
N ASN A 311 18.45 7.27 -5.04
CA ASN A 311 18.54 5.90 -4.55
C ASN A 311 19.55 5.75 -3.43
N MET A 312 20.67 6.48 -3.48
CA MET A 312 21.61 6.54 -2.35
C MET A 312 20.94 7.12 -1.10
N TYR A 313 20.14 8.17 -1.25
CA TYR A 313 19.37 8.73 -0.13
C TYR A 313 18.39 7.71 0.45
N LEU A 314 17.55 7.07 -0.38
CA LEU A 314 16.62 6.05 0.09
C LEU A 314 17.34 4.86 0.76
N LEU A 315 18.50 4.45 0.26
CA LEU A 315 19.34 3.42 0.90
C LEU A 315 19.89 3.86 2.26
N ASP A 316 20.31 5.12 2.40
CA ASP A 316 20.82 5.66 3.67
C ASP A 316 19.70 5.79 4.72
N GLU A 317 18.47 6.12 4.31
CA GLU A 317 17.31 6.25 5.21
C GLU A 317 16.62 4.91 5.50
N SER A 318 16.80 3.89 4.63
CA SER A 318 16.16 2.56 4.77
C SER A 318 16.33 1.92 6.16
N PRO A 319 17.49 1.98 6.85
CA PRO A 319 17.63 1.43 8.19
C PRO A 319 16.71 2.08 9.25
N GLU A 320 16.28 3.33 9.01
CA GLU A 320 15.38 4.10 9.86
C GLU A 320 13.91 3.98 9.40
N ALA A 321 13.64 3.24 8.32
CA ALA A 321 12.37 3.16 7.61
C ALA A 321 11.68 1.80 7.78
N ARG A 322 11.39 1.37 9.01
CA ARG A 322 10.75 0.07 9.27
C ARG A 322 9.26 0.24 9.63
N ILE A 323 8.35 -0.31 8.82
CA ILE A 323 6.90 -0.34 9.12
C ILE A 323 6.62 -1.31 10.30
N GLY A 324 7.21 -2.51 10.29
CA GLY A 324 7.01 -3.55 11.30
C GLY A 324 7.96 -3.54 12.51
N GLN A 325 8.66 -2.43 12.79
CA GLN A 325 9.58 -2.31 13.94
C GLN A 325 9.65 -0.89 14.51
N MET A 326 8.52 -0.18 14.60
CA MET A 326 8.46 1.04 15.42
C MET A 326 8.49 0.69 16.95
N PHE A 327 9.57 0.02 17.40
CA PHE A 327 9.97 -0.44 18.78
C PHE A 327 9.60 -1.91 19.13
N PRO A 328 10.45 -2.72 19.83
CA PRO A 328 11.57 -2.36 20.71
C PRO A 328 12.99 -2.76 20.24
N ASP A 329 13.95 -1.91 20.66
CA ASP A 329 15.41 -2.07 20.71
C ASP A 329 16.18 -2.52 19.46
N TYR A 330 17.23 -1.76 19.12
CA TYR A 330 18.05 -1.95 17.93
C TYR A 330 18.85 -3.27 18.05
N GLY A 331 18.24 -4.39 17.64
CA GLY A 331 18.87 -5.71 17.62
C GLY A 331 18.08 -6.86 18.26
N ASP A 332 16.83 -6.67 18.70
CA ASP A 332 15.99 -7.78 19.18
C ASP A 332 14.98 -8.23 18.13
N LEU A 333 15.39 -9.15 17.25
CA LEU A 333 14.52 -9.80 16.26
C LEU A 333 13.40 -10.66 16.87
N ASN A 334 13.38 -10.86 18.20
CA ASN A 334 12.34 -11.63 18.91
C ASN A 334 11.54 -10.75 19.90
N GLY A 335 11.69 -9.42 19.84
CA GLY A 335 10.96 -8.49 20.69
C GLY A 335 9.47 -8.41 20.32
N PRO A 336 8.59 -8.01 21.25
CA PRO A 336 7.16 -7.75 20.98
C PRO A 336 7.00 -6.44 20.19
N GLY A 337 7.44 -6.47 18.93
CA GLY A 337 7.38 -5.34 18.02
C GLY A 337 5.97 -5.01 17.56
N ILE A 338 5.81 -3.82 17.00
CA ILE A 338 4.64 -3.42 16.21
C ILE A 338 4.71 -4.19 14.89
N HIS A 339 3.86 -5.21 14.69
CA HIS A 339 3.98 -6.14 13.55
C HIS A 339 2.93 -5.90 12.45
N SER A 340 2.05 -4.90 12.63
CA SER A 340 0.99 -4.54 11.69
C SER A 340 0.79 -3.02 11.63
N PRO A 341 0.21 -2.46 10.55
CA PRO A 341 -0.24 -1.07 10.51
C PRO A 341 -1.24 -0.71 11.63
N GLY A 342 -2.02 -1.67 12.13
CA GLY A 342 -2.92 -1.46 13.28
C GLY A 342 -2.17 -1.21 14.61
N ASP A 343 -0.95 -1.70 14.71
CA ASP A 343 -0.06 -1.46 15.84
C ASP A 343 0.77 -0.17 15.67
N THR A 344 0.78 0.44 14.46
CA THR A 344 1.52 1.70 14.23
C THR A 344 0.80 2.86 14.93
N MET A 345 1.54 3.50 15.85
CA MET A 345 1.07 4.50 16.81
C MET A 345 0.63 5.80 16.11
N MET A 346 -0.53 5.78 15.47
CA MET A 346 -1.19 6.95 14.93
C MET A 346 -2.00 7.64 16.03
N PRO A 347 -2.07 8.99 16.03
CA PRO A 347 -2.83 9.67 17.04
C PRO A 347 -4.31 9.35 16.91
N GLN A 348 -4.83 8.55 17.84
CA GLN A 348 -6.26 8.22 17.91
C GLN A 348 -7.01 9.34 18.63
N LEU A 349 -8.06 9.87 17.99
CA LEU A 349 -8.89 10.91 18.56
C LEU A 349 -10.11 10.29 19.23
N SER A 350 -10.44 10.76 20.43
CA SER A 350 -11.66 10.42 21.15
C SER A 350 -12.30 11.66 21.76
N ILE A 351 -13.61 11.87 21.53
CA ILE A 351 -14.33 12.98 22.16
C ILE A 351 -14.64 12.62 23.61
N MET A 352 -14.26 13.49 24.54
CA MET A 352 -14.54 13.28 25.96
C MET A 352 -15.93 13.80 26.33
N SER A 353 -16.83 12.89 26.70
CA SER A 353 -18.13 13.27 27.26
C SER A 353 -17.98 13.93 28.63
N SER A 354 -18.92 14.81 28.99
CA SER A 354 -19.01 15.42 30.33
C SER A 354 -19.19 14.41 31.48
N LYS A 355 -19.53 13.15 31.15
CA LYS A 355 -19.66 12.03 32.08
C LYS A 355 -18.39 11.16 32.20
N GLY A 356 -17.33 11.45 31.44
CA GLY A 356 -16.08 10.68 31.44
C GLY A 356 -16.08 9.44 30.56
N GLU A 357 -17.07 9.31 29.66
CA GLU A 357 -17.10 8.28 28.61
C GLU A 357 -16.37 8.82 27.37
N THR A 358 -15.50 8.01 26.77
CA THR A 358 -14.85 8.30 25.49
C THR A 358 -15.73 7.78 24.35
N VAL A 359 -15.99 8.63 23.37
CA VAL A 359 -16.64 8.23 22.11
C VAL A 359 -15.57 8.28 21.05
N GLY A 360 -15.18 7.12 20.51
CA GLY A 360 -14.21 7.03 19.43
C GLY A 360 -14.79 7.62 18.13
N PHE A 361 -13.93 8.13 17.26
CA PHE A 361 -14.32 8.47 15.90
C PHE A 361 -14.48 7.17 15.08
N GLN A 362 -15.66 6.59 15.09
CA GLN A 362 -16.14 5.82 13.93
C GLN A 362 -16.88 6.84 13.04
N SER A 363 -16.71 6.71 11.72
CA SER A 363 -17.45 7.48 10.71
C SER A 363 -18.91 7.66 11.15
N ASP A 364 -19.33 8.92 11.20
CA ASP A 364 -20.65 9.39 11.65
C ASP A 364 -20.98 9.26 13.15
N THR A 365 -20.56 10.27 13.92
CA THR A 365 -21.29 10.62 15.15
C THR A 365 -21.89 12.02 15.04
N GLU A 366 -23.16 12.10 14.66
CA GLU A 366 -23.95 13.34 14.75
C GLU A 366 -24.42 13.52 16.21
N VAL A 367 -23.77 14.42 16.95
CA VAL A 367 -24.15 14.74 18.33
C VAL A 367 -25.06 15.97 18.34
N ASP A 368 -26.37 15.75 18.38
CA ASP A 368 -27.37 16.80 18.59
C ASP A 368 -27.49 17.12 20.08
N PHE A 369 -27.17 18.37 20.45
CA PHE A 369 -27.27 18.85 21.82
C PHE A 369 -28.68 19.37 22.17
N GLY A 370 -29.61 19.48 21.21
CA GLY A 370 -30.95 20.06 21.40
C GLY A 370 -30.94 21.56 21.68
N ASP A 371 -32.11 22.13 22.01
CA ASP A 371 -32.29 23.57 22.30
C ASP A 371 -31.59 23.98 23.62
N TYR A 372 -30.28 24.23 23.58
CA TYR A 372 -29.54 24.81 24.70
C TYR A 372 -29.12 26.26 24.44
N TYR A 373 -29.34 27.07 25.49
CA TYR A 373 -29.12 28.51 25.55
C TYR A 373 -27.69 28.91 25.14
N ALA A 374 -27.62 29.98 24.34
CA ALA A 374 -26.43 30.68 23.82
C ALA A 374 -25.51 31.29 24.90
N ASN A 375 -25.12 30.52 25.90
CA ASN A 375 -24.08 30.86 26.86
C ASN A 375 -23.26 29.61 27.20
N ASP A 376 -23.11 28.72 26.21
CA ASP A 376 -22.50 27.43 26.46
C ASP A 376 -20.99 27.60 26.70
N ARG A 377 -20.64 27.58 27.98
CA ARG A 377 -19.25 27.60 28.46
C ARG A 377 -18.65 26.19 28.46
N LEU A 378 -19.35 25.20 27.90
CA LEU A 378 -18.87 23.84 27.82
C LEU A 378 -17.81 23.74 26.71
N PRO A 379 -16.56 23.39 27.07
CA PRO A 379 -15.55 23.18 26.06
C PRO A 379 -15.73 21.82 25.38
N VAL A 380 -15.47 21.76 24.08
CA VAL A 380 -15.20 20.50 23.39
C VAL A 380 -13.81 20.03 23.82
N ARG A 381 -13.72 18.79 24.28
CA ARG A 381 -12.46 18.15 24.69
C ARG A 381 -12.24 16.91 23.85
N VAL A 382 -11.01 16.77 23.36
CA VAL A 382 -10.57 15.62 22.58
C VAL A 382 -9.35 15.05 23.28
N GLU A 383 -9.42 13.77 23.61
CA GLU A 383 -8.26 12.97 23.96
C GLU A 383 -7.59 12.51 22.68
N VAL A 384 -6.28 12.69 22.62
CA VAL A 384 -5.44 12.32 21.49
C VAL A 384 -4.40 11.37 22.06
N GLU A 385 -4.55 10.09 21.78
CA GLU A 385 -3.49 9.12 22.03
C GLU A 385 -2.31 9.42 21.11
N ASP A 386 -1.08 9.11 21.51
CA ASP A 386 0.11 9.28 20.66
C ASP A 386 0.35 10.69 20.09
N ALA A 387 -0.02 11.71 20.85
CA ALA A 387 0.08 13.12 20.47
C ALA A 387 1.51 13.62 20.21
N GLN A 388 2.54 12.85 20.56
CA GLN A 388 3.94 13.13 20.20
C GLN A 388 4.17 13.23 18.68
N PHE A 389 3.30 12.60 17.88
CA PHE A 389 3.39 12.61 16.42
C PHE A 389 2.58 13.75 15.77
N MET A 390 1.80 14.51 16.56
CA MET A 390 1.06 15.66 16.04
C MET A 390 1.95 16.90 15.89
N LEU A 391 1.71 17.65 14.81
CA LEU A 391 2.23 19.00 14.68
C LEU A 391 1.65 19.89 15.79
N LYS A 392 2.48 20.79 16.31
CA LYS A 392 2.03 21.74 17.32
C LYS A 392 0.92 22.61 16.74
N ASP A 393 -0.18 22.73 17.48
CA ASP A 393 -1.35 23.55 17.14
C ASP A 393 -2.09 23.10 15.85
N SER A 394 -1.95 21.82 15.43
CA SER A 394 -2.60 21.30 14.20
C SER A 394 -4.02 20.78 14.37
N LEU A 395 -4.50 20.63 15.62
CA LEU A 395 -5.86 20.16 15.88
C LEU A 395 -6.86 21.32 15.78
N VAL A 396 -7.88 21.16 14.94
CA VAL A 396 -8.90 22.18 14.67
C VAL A 396 -10.29 21.58 14.88
N LEU A 397 -11.15 22.32 15.59
CA LEU A 397 -12.57 22.03 15.72
C LEU A 397 -13.33 22.76 14.62
N ASN A 398 -13.98 22.00 13.75
CA ASN A 398 -14.94 22.52 12.78
C ASN A 398 -16.34 22.53 13.39
N TYR A 399 -17.00 23.68 13.38
CA TYR A 399 -18.37 23.81 13.89
C TYR A 399 -19.25 24.62 12.92
N ARG A 400 -20.56 24.36 12.96
CA ARG A 400 -21.58 25.12 12.24
C ARG A 400 -22.71 25.49 13.20
N THR A 401 -23.48 26.51 12.83
CA THR A 401 -24.70 26.92 13.55
C THR A 401 -25.88 26.88 12.59
N ASP A 402 -27.11 26.86 13.11
CA ASP A 402 -28.33 26.81 12.28
C ASP A 402 -28.49 28.01 11.35
N GLU A 403 -27.82 29.11 11.64
CA GLU A 403 -27.84 30.33 10.82
C GLU A 403 -26.80 30.31 9.67
N MET A 404 -25.89 29.34 9.68
CA MET A 404 -24.87 29.18 8.64
C MET A 404 -25.46 28.44 7.43
N ALA A 405 -25.02 28.82 6.22
CA ALA A 405 -25.42 28.13 5.01
C ALA A 405 -24.96 26.66 5.05
N GLU A 406 -25.77 25.77 4.48
CA GLU A 406 -25.46 24.35 4.37
C GLU A 406 -24.10 24.12 3.69
N GLY A 407 -23.28 23.25 4.25
CA GLY A 407 -21.90 22.98 3.80
C GLY A 407 -20.84 23.99 4.25
N VAL A 408 -21.22 25.07 4.96
CA VAL A 408 -20.25 26.05 5.49
C VAL A 408 -19.91 25.72 6.94
N TRP A 409 -18.61 25.66 7.23
CA TRP A 409 -18.06 25.39 8.57
C TRP A 409 -17.14 26.53 9.01
N LYS A 410 -17.04 26.75 10.32
CA LYS A 410 -16.05 27.64 10.94
C LYS A 410 -15.01 26.81 11.67
N GLU A 411 -13.76 27.20 11.51
CA GLU A 411 -12.60 26.53 12.10
C GLU A 411 -12.20 27.20 13.42
N LEU A 412 -11.90 26.41 14.44
CA LEU A 412 -11.35 26.87 15.71
C LEU A 412 -10.13 26.04 16.11
N PRO A 413 -8.94 26.64 16.28
CA PRO A 413 -7.78 25.89 16.76
C PRO A 413 -8.03 25.40 18.19
N MET A 414 -7.72 24.14 18.45
CA MET A 414 -7.81 23.55 19.79
C MET A 414 -6.50 23.78 20.56
N SER A 415 -6.61 24.16 21.83
CA SER A 415 -5.45 24.33 22.72
C SER A 415 -5.24 23.09 23.56
N CYS A 416 -4.01 22.57 23.60
CA CYS A 416 -3.67 21.50 24.54
C CYS A 416 -3.77 22.00 26.00
N ILE A 417 -4.33 21.16 26.87
CA ILE A 417 -4.51 21.44 28.31
C ILE A 417 -3.88 20.39 29.25
N LYS A 418 -3.50 19.21 28.75
CA LYS A 418 -2.86 18.13 29.50
C LYS A 418 -1.77 17.49 28.62
N ASP A 419 -0.59 17.26 29.21
CA ASP A 419 0.55 16.59 28.57
C ASP A 419 1.06 17.32 27.29
N CYS A 420 1.10 18.66 27.34
CA CYS A 420 1.22 19.51 26.15
C CYS A 420 2.61 19.81 25.60
N ASP A 421 3.67 19.45 26.33
CA ASP A 421 5.02 19.75 25.86
C ASP A 421 5.54 18.65 24.96
N THR A 422 5.13 18.64 23.68
CA THR A 422 5.56 17.68 22.63
C THR A 422 7.09 17.53 22.48
N LYS A 423 7.90 18.34 23.19
CA LYS A 423 9.37 18.30 23.18
C LYS A 423 10.00 18.22 24.57
N ASP A 424 9.24 17.96 25.63
CA ASP A 424 9.81 17.64 26.95
C ASP A 424 10.36 16.21 26.94
N TYR A 425 11.67 16.10 26.96
CA TYR A 425 12.45 14.86 27.04
C TYR A 425 13.08 14.69 28.44
N SER A 426 12.50 15.23 29.50
CA SER A 426 13.11 15.15 30.84
C SER A 426 13.16 13.74 31.45
N ASP A 427 12.36 12.79 30.93
CA ASP A 427 12.36 11.36 31.29
C ASP A 427 13.25 10.48 30.37
N TYR A 428 14.22 11.10 29.67
CA TYR A 428 15.10 10.43 28.69
C TYR A 428 16.06 9.41 29.33
N SER A 429 16.14 8.21 28.74
CA SER A 429 17.23 7.25 28.97
C SER A 429 17.92 6.93 27.64
N ALA A 430 19.15 6.41 27.70
CA ALA A 430 20.03 6.27 26.52
C ALA A 430 19.60 5.19 25.52
N ASP A 431 18.52 4.48 25.81
CA ASP A 431 17.88 3.49 24.94
C ASP A 431 16.69 4.20 24.27
N PHE A 432 16.76 4.38 22.95
CA PHE A 432 15.90 5.29 22.15
C PHE A 432 14.43 4.82 22.08
N THR A 433 13.63 5.24 23.05
CA THR A 433 12.15 5.20 22.98
C THR A 433 11.56 6.60 23.09
N ILE A 434 10.79 7.03 22.09
CA ILE A 434 9.97 8.24 22.21
C ILE A 434 8.85 7.91 23.22
N PRO A 435 8.71 8.64 24.34
CA PRO A 435 7.68 8.32 25.33
C PRO A 435 6.28 8.54 24.73
N ARG A 436 5.44 7.49 24.78
CA ARG A 436 4.01 7.58 24.44
C ARG A 436 3.35 8.70 25.21
N ARG A 437 2.57 9.53 24.53
CA ARG A 437 1.93 10.69 25.15
C ARG A 437 0.50 10.90 24.69
N ASP A 438 -0.42 10.59 25.60
CA ASP A 438 -1.83 10.85 25.41
C ASP A 438 -2.17 12.27 25.92
N SER A 439 -2.48 13.19 25.02
CA SER A 439 -2.72 14.60 25.31
C SER A 439 -4.21 14.94 25.25
N VAL A 440 -4.64 15.94 26.04
CA VAL A 440 -6.02 16.43 25.97
C VAL A 440 -6.03 17.83 25.37
N PHE A 441 -6.81 18.01 24.31
CA PHE A 441 -7.02 19.28 23.62
C PHE A 441 -8.40 19.84 23.91
N ARG A 442 -8.52 21.18 23.84
CA ARG A 442 -9.74 21.89 24.22
C ARG A 442 -10.01 23.09 23.30
N ALA A 443 -11.26 23.23 22.85
CA ALA A 443 -11.77 24.44 22.21
C ALA A 443 -13.09 24.91 22.85
N TYR A 444 -13.39 26.20 22.69
CA TYR A 444 -14.66 26.80 23.06
C TYR A 444 -15.32 27.32 21.80
N ILE A 445 -16.55 26.88 21.53
CA ILE A 445 -17.36 27.48 20.48
C ILE A 445 -17.72 28.91 20.96
N PRO A 446 -17.44 29.96 20.16
CA PRO A 446 -17.78 31.32 20.51
C PRO A 446 -19.28 31.50 20.75
N GLU A 447 -19.63 32.40 21.67
CA GLU A 447 -21.01 32.88 21.82
C GLU A 447 -21.43 33.50 20.48
N THR A 448 -22.42 32.89 19.83
CA THR A 448 -23.02 33.40 18.60
C THR A 448 -23.74 34.71 18.89
N GLU A 449 -23.54 35.73 18.06
CA GLU A 449 -24.30 37.00 18.15
C GLU A 449 -25.78 36.84 17.81
#